data_AF-A0A964TVU8-F1
#
_entry.id   AF-A0A964TVU8-F1
#
_cell.length_a   1.000
_cell.length_b   1.000
_cell.length_c   1.000
_cell.angle_alpha   90.00
_cell.angle_beta   90.00
_cell.angle_gamma   90.00
#
_symmetry.space_group_name_H-M   'P 1'
#
loop_
_entity.id
_entity.type
_entity.pdbx_description
1 polymer ?
#
loop_
_entity_poly.entity_id
_entity_poly.type
_entity_poly.pdbx_seq_one_letter_code
_entity_poly.pdbx_strand_id
1 'polypeptide(L)'
;MKTRTSHIIQALALGALTCGALLGQSAVAQNKQLILQTQPEPTVIELQGNMQIDGNGNINVIPVDPEACTATGDCEGVDVAVNSFTVNGQTSNVEVAQGETLRIRWESRGAWACDGSGLAGWTATGKQPNNTVGQVVSTTSIDPGPYTVGLSCYNGTIVAGTTPTVDIDVTDEEPTDPPVPAGCEDRVLPSTWSRMTTGSNSCSYNFGSAGQSLDTDADCRQFTGVWPFDWEDQASLQRVMGIPTSNQGRHYISLQFNSGVVPTSGSKQISINQPQTAGLDNRQKLITISKCPGDFDQAAIASEMGSGCMWQTFTDNILWSGPQAKTHPFICGLDANTNYYMNIIFTDSEPGTAPQNIQPNTDCASGFGCGSRFTPSG
;
A
#
# COMPACT_ATOMS: atom_id res chain seq x y z
N MET A 1 -38.04 19.26 -25.14
CA MET A 1 -37.40 20.56 -24.78
C MET A 1 -37.45 20.69 -23.26
N LYS A 2 -36.33 20.45 -22.56
CA LYS A 2 -36.21 20.71 -21.11
C LYS A 2 -35.76 22.16 -20.94
N THR A 3 -36.65 23.00 -20.43
CA THR A 3 -36.38 24.39 -20.08
C THR A 3 -35.40 24.43 -18.90
N ARG A 4 -34.22 25.02 -19.10
CA ARG A 4 -33.31 25.38 -17.99
C ARG A 4 -33.91 26.58 -17.27
N THR A 5 -34.40 26.38 -16.06
CA THR A 5 -34.88 27.46 -15.20
C THR A 5 -33.67 28.12 -14.53
N SER A 6 -33.45 29.41 -14.79
CA SER A 6 -32.43 30.21 -14.14
C SER A 6 -32.97 30.68 -12.79
N HIS A 7 -32.34 30.29 -11.67
CA HIS A 7 -32.70 30.80 -10.35
C HIS A 7 -32.07 32.17 -10.15
N ILE A 8 -32.91 33.21 -10.08
CA ILE A 8 -32.51 34.57 -9.73
C ILE A 8 -32.69 34.74 -8.22
N ILE A 9 -31.60 34.96 -7.49
CA ILE A 9 -31.65 35.35 -6.08
C ILE A 9 -31.94 36.86 -6.03
N GLN A 10 -33.15 37.25 -5.68
CA GLN A 10 -33.48 38.65 -5.38
C GLN A 10 -33.40 38.88 -3.87
N ALA A 11 -32.37 39.57 -3.41
CA ALA A 11 -32.36 40.16 -2.07
C ALA A 11 -33.26 41.40 -2.07
N LEU A 12 -34.41 41.31 -1.42
CA LEU A 12 -35.31 42.45 -1.19
C LEU A 12 -34.65 43.39 -0.15
N ALA A 13 -33.81 44.30 -0.62
CA ALA A 13 -33.34 45.43 0.15
C ALA A 13 -34.45 46.50 0.14
N LEU A 14 -35.20 46.61 1.24
CA LEU A 14 -36.16 47.69 1.43
C LEU A 14 -35.37 49.00 1.66
N GLY A 15 -35.08 49.72 0.58
CA GLY A 15 -34.28 50.95 0.60
C GLY A 15 -35.07 52.17 1.05
N ALA A 16 -34.81 52.67 2.25
CA ALA A 16 -35.11 54.05 2.62
C ALA A 16 -34.00 54.96 2.04
N LEU A 17 -34.37 55.82 1.09
CA LEU A 17 -33.45 56.72 0.39
C LEU A 17 -33.13 57.93 1.28
N THR A 18 -32.01 57.90 2.00
CA THR A 18 -31.41 59.08 2.64
C THR A 18 -30.04 59.37 2.05
N CYS A 19 -29.94 60.52 1.39
CA CYS A 19 -28.71 61.05 0.80
C CYS A 19 -27.79 61.55 1.92
N GLY A 20 -26.66 60.87 2.16
CA GLY A 20 -25.68 61.29 3.15
C GLY A 20 -24.40 60.43 3.18
N ALA A 21 -23.30 61.03 2.72
CA ALA A 21 -21.89 60.75 3.00
C ALA A 21 -21.36 59.29 3.02
N LEU A 22 -20.39 59.04 2.13
CA LEU A 22 -19.50 57.87 2.10
C LEU A 22 -18.80 57.64 3.45
N LEU A 23 -19.27 56.65 4.20
CA LEU A 23 -18.48 55.84 5.13
C LEU A 23 -18.95 54.39 4.91
N GLY A 24 -18.02 53.44 4.85
CA GLY A 24 -18.31 52.03 4.57
C GLY A 24 -19.35 51.46 5.53
N GLN A 25 -20.61 51.46 5.10
CA GLN A 25 -21.70 50.83 5.82
C GLN A 25 -21.78 49.39 5.34
N SER A 26 -21.30 48.48 6.17
CA SER A 26 -21.74 47.09 6.11
C SER A 26 -23.26 47.11 6.32
N ALA A 27 -24.05 46.93 5.27
CA ALA A 27 -25.49 46.79 5.40
C ALA A 27 -25.76 45.49 6.16
N VAL A 28 -26.01 45.59 7.47
CA VAL A 28 -26.41 44.44 8.28
C VAL A 28 -27.91 44.24 8.06
N ALA A 29 -28.27 43.36 7.14
CA ALA A 29 -29.65 42.92 7.00
C ALA A 29 -30.05 42.19 8.30
N GLN A 30 -31.01 42.75 9.04
CA GLN A 30 -31.52 42.16 10.30
C GLN A 30 -32.51 41.01 10.08
N ASN A 31 -32.61 40.49 8.85
CA ASN A 31 -33.56 39.43 8.61
C ASN A 31 -33.01 38.12 9.17
N LYS A 32 -33.70 37.57 10.18
CA LYS A 32 -33.34 36.29 10.81
C LYS A 32 -33.71 35.09 9.94
N GLN A 33 -33.99 35.31 8.66
CA GLN A 33 -34.44 34.29 7.73
C GLN A 33 -33.69 34.43 6.42
N LEU A 34 -33.21 33.31 5.89
CA LEU A 34 -32.80 33.16 4.50
C LEU A 34 -33.97 32.56 3.72
N ILE A 35 -34.53 33.32 2.79
CA ILE A 35 -35.62 32.84 1.93
C ILE A 35 -35.03 32.44 0.58
N LEU A 36 -35.05 31.15 0.29
CA LEU A 36 -34.67 30.59 -1.00
C LEU A 36 -35.94 30.48 -1.87
N GLN A 37 -35.91 31.11 -3.05
CA GLN A 37 -37.02 31.05 -4.00
C GLN A 37 -37.01 29.69 -4.72
N THR A 38 -37.51 28.67 -4.04
CA THR A 38 -37.72 27.30 -4.53
C THR A 38 -39.15 27.16 -5.08
N GLN A 39 -39.46 26.00 -5.67
CA GLN A 39 -40.78 25.67 -6.21
C GLN A 39 -41.24 24.33 -5.60
N PRO A 40 -42.54 24.16 -5.27
CA PRO A 40 -43.65 25.08 -5.56
C PRO A 40 -43.76 26.30 -4.63
N GLU A 41 -43.15 26.26 -3.45
CA GLU A 41 -43.15 27.35 -2.47
C GLU A 41 -41.72 27.72 -2.04
N PRO A 42 -41.45 28.97 -1.63
CA PRO A 42 -40.15 29.38 -1.12
C PRO A 42 -39.76 28.64 0.16
N THR A 43 -38.52 28.16 0.23
CA THR A 43 -37.93 27.56 1.43
C THR A 43 -37.42 28.67 2.35
N VAL A 44 -37.93 28.71 3.59
CA VAL A 44 -37.53 29.68 4.60
C VAL A 44 -36.63 28.99 5.61
N ILE A 45 -35.39 29.45 5.75
CA ILE A 45 -34.41 28.96 6.72
C ILE A 45 -34.22 30.01 7.80
N GLU A 46 -34.65 29.71 9.02
CA GLU A 46 -34.38 30.55 10.19
C GLU A 46 -32.87 30.58 10.48
N LEU A 47 -32.33 31.74 10.85
CA LEU A 47 -30.90 31.98 11.06
C LEU A 47 -30.56 32.34 12.51
N GLN A 48 -29.55 31.67 13.05
CA GLN A 48 -28.88 32.07 14.29
C GLN A 48 -27.93 33.25 13.99
N GLY A 49 -28.43 34.46 14.22
CA GLY A 49 -27.65 35.68 14.05
C GLY A 49 -27.81 36.32 12.67
N ASN A 50 -26.82 37.11 12.26
CA ASN A 50 -26.88 37.92 11.05
C ASN A 50 -26.26 37.18 9.86
N MET A 51 -26.84 37.37 8.68
CA MET A 51 -26.24 36.99 7.41
C MET A 51 -25.02 37.86 7.10
N GLN A 52 -23.93 37.24 6.64
CA GLN A 52 -22.74 37.93 6.14
C GLN A 52 -22.54 37.62 4.67
N ILE A 53 -22.25 38.65 3.86
CA ILE A 53 -21.82 38.48 2.47
C ILE A 53 -20.35 38.86 2.41
N ASP A 54 -19.49 37.95 1.96
CA ASP A 54 -18.05 38.21 1.86
C ASP A 54 -17.68 39.04 0.61
N GLY A 55 -16.41 39.43 0.49
CA GLY A 55 -15.91 40.21 -0.64
C GLY A 55 -15.97 39.52 -2.01
N ASN A 56 -16.29 38.22 -2.03
CA ASN A 56 -16.46 37.42 -3.24
C ASN A 56 -17.95 37.18 -3.58
N GLY A 57 -18.87 37.71 -2.76
CA GLY A 57 -20.31 37.53 -2.92
C GLY A 57 -20.86 36.24 -2.31
N ASN A 58 -20.09 35.49 -1.51
CA ASN A 58 -20.61 34.32 -0.82
C ASN A 58 -21.47 34.72 0.37
N ILE A 59 -22.60 34.03 0.55
CA ILE A 59 -23.51 34.21 1.68
C ILE A 59 -23.12 33.22 2.79
N ASN A 60 -22.68 33.74 3.92
CA ASN A 60 -22.39 32.98 5.14
C ASN A 60 -23.51 33.19 6.15
N VAL A 61 -24.20 32.11 6.52
CA VAL A 61 -25.29 32.10 7.49
C VAL A 61 -25.18 30.88 8.39
N ILE A 62 -25.68 30.98 9.62
CA ILE A 62 -25.84 29.82 10.53
C ILE A 62 -27.35 29.63 10.69
N PRO A 63 -27.93 28.49 10.29
CA PRO A 63 -29.35 28.25 10.53
C PRO A 63 -29.65 28.05 12.04
N VAL A 64 -30.83 28.45 12.52
CA VAL A 64 -31.30 28.20 13.89
C VAL A 64 -31.41 26.70 14.13
N ASP A 65 -31.96 26.00 13.16
CA ASP A 65 -32.01 24.54 13.16
C ASP A 65 -30.84 24.03 12.28
N PRO A 66 -29.80 23.42 12.87
CA PRO A 66 -28.73 22.80 12.11
C PRO A 66 -29.22 21.64 11.23
N GLU A 67 -30.46 21.18 11.43
CA GLU A 67 -31.16 20.16 10.63
C GLU A 67 -32.15 20.73 9.61
N ALA A 68 -32.26 22.05 9.45
CA ALA A 68 -33.19 22.69 8.49
C ALA A 68 -33.01 22.25 7.02
N CYS A 69 -31.91 21.56 6.70
CA CYS A 69 -31.65 20.91 5.41
C CYS A 69 -31.00 19.52 5.59
N THR A 70 -31.22 18.84 6.72
CA THR A 70 -30.71 17.47 6.93
C THR A 70 -31.86 16.51 7.26
N ALA A 71 -31.82 15.35 6.59
CA ALA A 71 -32.42 14.03 6.83
C ALA A 71 -33.82 13.82 7.47
N THR A 72 -34.46 14.76 8.17
CA THR A 72 -35.70 14.52 8.93
C THR A 72 -36.89 15.40 8.49
N GLY A 73 -36.69 16.42 7.65
CA GLY A 73 -37.74 17.27 7.08
C GLY A 73 -37.92 17.09 5.56
N ASP A 74 -39.14 17.32 5.06
CA ASP A 74 -39.55 17.28 3.65
C ASP A 74 -38.70 18.26 2.81
N CYS A 75 -37.51 17.83 2.40
CA CYS A 75 -36.64 18.57 1.49
C CYS A 75 -37.11 18.42 0.03
N GLU A 76 -38.41 18.50 -0.23
CA GLU A 76 -38.94 18.49 -1.60
C GLU A 76 -38.26 19.62 -2.40
N GLY A 77 -37.49 19.23 -3.43
CA GLY A 77 -36.75 20.16 -4.29
C GLY A 77 -35.24 20.28 -4.05
N VAL A 78 -34.64 19.53 -3.11
CA VAL A 78 -33.18 19.42 -3.01
C VAL A 78 -32.66 18.38 -4.01
N ASP A 79 -31.88 18.81 -5.00
CA ASP A 79 -31.19 17.90 -5.91
C ASP A 79 -29.87 17.41 -5.29
N VAL A 80 -29.70 16.09 -5.21
CA VAL A 80 -28.42 15.45 -4.89
C VAL A 80 -27.72 15.06 -6.18
N ALA A 81 -26.46 15.49 -6.34
CA ALA A 81 -25.65 15.17 -7.51
C ALA A 81 -24.24 14.75 -7.10
N VAL A 82 -23.65 13.81 -7.86
CA VAL A 82 -22.21 13.51 -7.79
C VAL A 82 -21.55 14.21 -8.98
N ASN A 83 -20.69 15.19 -8.69
CA ASN A 83 -20.00 15.99 -9.70
C ASN A 83 -18.77 15.26 -10.26
N SER A 84 -18.05 14.53 -9.40
CA SER A 84 -16.90 13.72 -9.80
C SER A 84 -16.80 12.45 -8.95
N PHE A 85 -16.33 11.38 -9.58
CA PHE A 85 -15.99 10.12 -8.94
C PHE A 85 -14.81 9.51 -9.70
N THR A 86 -13.70 9.29 -9.00
CA THR A 86 -12.46 8.79 -9.60
C THR A 86 -11.81 7.76 -8.70
N VAL A 87 -11.16 6.78 -9.31
CA VAL A 87 -10.26 5.83 -8.64
C VAL A 87 -8.87 6.05 -9.23
N ASN A 88 -7.88 6.34 -8.38
CA ASN A 88 -6.53 6.74 -8.82
C ASN A 88 -6.52 7.91 -9.83
N GLY A 89 -7.52 8.79 -9.76
CA GLY A 89 -7.68 9.93 -10.67
C GLY A 89 -8.28 9.60 -12.04
N GLN A 90 -8.68 8.34 -12.27
CA GLN A 90 -9.34 7.88 -13.49
C GLN A 90 -10.85 7.67 -13.27
N THR A 91 -11.64 7.81 -14.33
CA THR A 91 -13.11 7.67 -14.31
C THR A 91 -13.60 6.33 -14.87
N SER A 92 -12.70 5.46 -15.33
CA SER A 92 -13.02 4.16 -15.93
C SER A 92 -11.75 3.31 -16.07
N ASN A 93 -11.88 1.99 -15.91
CA ASN A 93 -10.85 0.97 -16.16
C ASN A 93 -9.52 1.27 -15.44
N VAL A 94 -9.46 0.97 -14.15
CA VAL A 94 -8.24 1.08 -13.34
C VAL A 94 -7.64 -0.30 -13.11
N GLU A 95 -6.46 -0.55 -13.66
CA GLU A 95 -5.66 -1.72 -13.28
C GLU A 95 -4.86 -1.39 -12.02
N VAL A 96 -4.88 -2.30 -11.04
CA VAL A 96 -4.15 -2.18 -9.79
C VAL A 96 -3.61 -3.55 -9.39
N ALA A 97 -2.32 -3.66 -9.08
CA ALA A 97 -1.79 -4.92 -8.57
C ALA A 97 -2.38 -5.24 -7.18
N GLN A 98 -2.56 -6.52 -6.85
CA GLN A 98 -2.90 -6.93 -5.50
C GLN A 98 -1.79 -6.48 -4.52
N GLY A 99 -2.18 -5.90 -3.37
CA GLY A 99 -1.27 -5.34 -2.39
C GLY A 99 -1.02 -3.83 -2.54
N GLU A 100 -1.32 -3.25 -3.71
CA GLU A 100 -1.28 -1.81 -3.90
C GLU A 100 -2.44 -1.08 -3.20
N THR A 101 -2.39 0.25 -3.23
CA THR A 101 -3.40 1.10 -2.60
C THR A 101 -4.21 1.88 -3.63
N LEU A 102 -5.54 1.79 -3.52
CA LEU A 102 -6.49 2.56 -4.31
C LEU A 102 -6.81 3.88 -3.62
N ARG A 103 -6.75 4.98 -4.38
CA ARG A 103 -7.16 6.32 -3.96
C ARG A 103 -8.48 6.70 -4.63
N ILE A 104 -9.57 6.53 -3.90
CA ILE A 104 -10.91 6.85 -4.36
C ILE A 104 -11.22 8.29 -3.98
N ARG A 105 -11.68 9.12 -4.92
CA ARG A 105 -12.06 10.51 -4.67
C ARG A 105 -13.38 10.87 -5.31
N TRP A 106 -14.15 11.70 -4.62
CA TRP A 106 -15.43 12.19 -5.13
C TRP A 106 -15.74 13.60 -4.68
N GLU A 107 -16.66 14.21 -5.42
CA GLU A 107 -17.27 15.48 -5.09
C GLU A 107 -18.78 15.35 -5.31
N SER A 108 -19.56 15.74 -4.32
CA SER A 108 -21.02 15.68 -4.37
C SER A 108 -21.63 16.99 -3.92
N ARG A 109 -22.75 17.38 -4.53
CA ARG A 109 -23.54 18.55 -4.17
C ARG A 109 -24.88 18.11 -3.57
N GLY A 110 -25.29 18.75 -2.48
CA GLY A 110 -26.58 18.50 -1.84
C GLY A 110 -26.67 17.18 -1.05
N ALA A 111 -25.65 16.32 -1.13
CA ALA A 111 -25.54 15.09 -0.36
C ALA A 111 -25.19 15.37 1.10
N TRP A 112 -25.85 14.67 2.02
CA TRP A 112 -25.50 14.65 3.44
C TRP A 112 -24.54 13.51 3.76
N ALA A 113 -24.74 12.36 3.11
CA ALA A 113 -23.93 11.16 3.27
C ALA A 113 -23.74 10.46 1.92
N CYS A 114 -22.72 9.62 1.84
CA CYS A 114 -22.49 8.74 0.71
C CYS A 114 -22.09 7.35 1.20
N ASP A 115 -22.48 6.32 0.45
CA ASP A 115 -22.13 4.93 0.68
C ASP A 115 -21.26 4.41 -0.47
N GLY A 116 -20.21 3.69 -0.11
CA GLY A 116 -19.33 2.97 -1.02
C GLY A 116 -19.83 1.55 -1.27
N SER A 117 -19.64 1.04 -2.48
CA SER A 117 -20.01 -0.34 -2.84
C SER A 117 -19.02 -0.97 -3.82
N GLY A 118 -19.08 -2.30 -3.95
CA GLY A 118 -18.36 -3.05 -4.99
C GLY A 118 -16.91 -3.40 -4.67
N LEU A 119 -16.39 -2.99 -3.51
CA LEU A 119 -15.04 -3.31 -3.08
C LEU A 119 -14.95 -3.47 -1.56
N ALA A 120 -14.28 -4.51 -1.07
CA ALA A 120 -14.07 -4.70 0.37
C ALA A 120 -13.22 -3.55 0.96
N GLY A 121 -13.60 -3.06 2.14
CA GLY A 121 -12.90 -1.94 2.81
C GLY A 121 -13.26 -0.53 2.28
N TRP A 122 -14.03 -0.43 1.20
CA TRP A 122 -14.56 0.82 0.68
C TRP A 122 -15.91 1.17 1.33
N THR A 123 -16.00 2.32 2.01
CA THR A 123 -17.19 2.71 2.80
C THR A 123 -17.65 4.15 2.56
N ALA A 124 -16.97 4.92 1.69
CA ALA A 124 -17.30 6.31 1.33
C ALA A 124 -17.54 7.26 2.51
N THR A 125 -16.69 7.25 3.53
CA THR A 125 -16.88 8.09 4.71
C THR A 125 -16.63 9.59 4.41
N GLY A 126 -17.63 10.45 4.66
CA GLY A 126 -17.46 11.91 4.66
C GLY A 126 -18.77 12.67 4.90
N LYS A 127 -18.72 13.76 5.69
CA LYS A 127 -19.81 14.75 5.79
C LYS A 127 -19.49 15.95 4.90
N GLN A 128 -20.40 16.28 3.99
CA GLN A 128 -20.34 17.46 3.11
C GLN A 128 -21.02 18.66 3.80
N PRO A 129 -20.60 19.92 3.53
CA PRO A 129 -21.13 20.55 2.32
C PRO A 129 -20.11 21.01 1.27
N ASN A 130 -18.80 21.01 1.52
CA ASN A 130 -17.81 21.47 0.53
C ASN A 130 -16.41 20.90 0.77
N ASN A 131 -16.07 19.81 0.08
CA ASN A 131 -14.70 19.42 -0.29
C ASN A 131 -14.72 18.21 -1.25
N THR A 132 -13.63 18.06 -2.03
CA THR A 132 -13.26 16.76 -2.60
C THR A 132 -12.94 15.83 -1.43
N VAL A 133 -13.74 14.80 -1.23
CA VAL A 133 -13.49 13.76 -0.23
C VAL A 133 -12.70 12.65 -0.90
N GLY A 134 -11.78 12.03 -0.15
CA GLY A 134 -11.05 10.88 -0.65
C GLY A 134 -10.82 9.84 0.43
N GLN A 135 -10.86 8.58 0.03
CA GLN A 135 -10.51 7.43 0.85
C GLN A 135 -9.36 6.67 0.19
N VAL A 136 -8.59 6.03 1.03
CA VAL A 136 -7.50 5.14 0.67
C VAL A 136 -7.95 3.72 1.04
N VAL A 137 -7.92 2.79 0.08
CA VAL A 137 -8.34 1.40 0.24
C VAL A 137 -7.18 0.50 -0.17
N SER A 138 -6.74 -0.38 0.72
CA SER A 138 -5.69 -1.36 0.43
C SER A 138 -6.28 -2.56 -0.33
N THR A 139 -5.60 -3.04 -1.38
CA THR A 139 -5.99 -4.23 -2.14
C THR A 139 -5.37 -5.52 -1.59
N THR A 140 -4.59 -5.46 -0.50
CA THR A 140 -3.88 -6.61 0.09
C THR A 140 -4.80 -7.79 0.46
N SER A 141 -6.04 -7.51 0.85
CA SER A 141 -7.05 -8.53 1.22
C SER A 141 -8.13 -8.73 0.15
N ILE A 142 -7.93 -8.16 -1.04
CA ILE A 142 -8.87 -8.21 -2.16
C ILE A 142 -8.31 -9.21 -3.16
N ASP A 143 -9.06 -10.28 -3.44
CA ASP A 143 -8.64 -11.28 -4.41
C ASP A 143 -8.41 -10.65 -5.80
N PRO A 144 -7.51 -11.19 -6.63
CA PRO A 144 -7.37 -10.72 -8.00
C PRO A 144 -8.67 -10.93 -8.80
N GLY A 145 -9.01 -9.95 -9.63
CA GLY A 145 -10.14 -10.00 -10.55
C GLY A 145 -10.82 -8.64 -10.79
N PRO A 146 -11.87 -8.62 -11.62
CA PRO A 146 -12.60 -7.41 -11.92
C PRO A 146 -13.57 -7.05 -10.79
N TYR A 147 -13.59 -5.77 -10.42
CA TYR A 147 -14.54 -5.19 -9.48
C TYR A 147 -15.15 -3.92 -10.06
N THR A 148 -16.41 -3.64 -9.75
CA THR A 148 -17.07 -2.38 -10.12
C THR A 148 -17.29 -1.56 -8.86
N VAL A 149 -16.46 -0.55 -8.64
CA VAL A 149 -16.55 0.32 -7.46
C VAL A 149 -17.66 1.35 -7.69
N GLY A 150 -18.61 1.45 -6.78
CA GLY A 150 -19.74 2.38 -6.87
C GLY A 150 -19.80 3.39 -5.71
N LEU A 151 -20.42 4.53 -5.98
CA LEU A 151 -20.71 5.58 -4.99
C LEU A 151 -22.17 6.01 -5.07
N SER A 152 -22.91 5.88 -3.97
CA SER A 152 -24.28 6.38 -3.85
C SER A 152 -24.33 7.51 -2.82
N CYS A 153 -24.80 8.69 -3.20
CA CYS A 153 -24.91 9.83 -2.29
C CYS A 153 -26.37 10.21 -2.06
N TYR A 154 -26.72 10.61 -0.84
CA TYR A 154 -28.09 10.87 -0.44
C TYR A 154 -28.20 12.01 0.60
N ASN A 155 -29.38 12.60 0.69
CA ASN A 155 -29.79 13.52 1.74
C ASN A 155 -31.22 13.19 2.17
N GLY A 156 -31.36 12.55 3.34
CA GLY A 156 -32.64 11.96 3.76
C GLY A 156 -33.09 10.86 2.80
N THR A 157 -34.31 10.96 2.29
CA THR A 157 -34.90 10.03 1.31
C THR A 157 -34.50 10.32 -0.14
N ILE A 158 -33.84 11.46 -0.40
CA ILE A 158 -33.43 11.86 -1.74
C ILE A 158 -32.07 11.25 -2.04
N VAL A 159 -32.03 10.43 -3.09
CA VAL A 159 -30.80 9.79 -3.59
C VAL A 159 -30.38 10.46 -4.90
N ALA A 160 -29.08 10.56 -5.13
CA ALA A 160 -28.55 11.02 -6.41
C ALA A 160 -29.17 10.22 -7.58
N GLY A 161 -29.60 10.90 -8.64
CA GLY A 161 -30.22 10.25 -9.80
C GLY A 161 -29.29 9.32 -10.59
N THR A 162 -27.98 9.40 -10.33
CA THR A 162 -26.95 8.54 -10.93
C THR A 162 -25.96 8.08 -9.87
N THR A 163 -25.71 6.78 -9.80
CA THR A 163 -24.65 6.15 -9.01
C THR A 163 -23.44 5.98 -9.95
N PRO A 164 -22.43 6.86 -9.92
CA PRO A 164 -21.25 6.66 -10.74
C PRO A 164 -20.52 5.40 -10.31
N THR A 165 -20.01 4.67 -11.30
CA THR A 165 -19.20 3.47 -11.11
C THR A 165 -17.88 3.60 -11.83
N VAL A 166 -16.85 2.96 -11.29
CA VAL A 166 -15.54 2.80 -11.94
C VAL A 166 -15.18 1.33 -11.88
N ASP A 167 -14.96 0.73 -13.04
CA ASP A 167 -14.43 -0.63 -13.13
C ASP A 167 -12.93 -0.61 -12.79
N ILE A 168 -12.54 -1.53 -11.92
CA ILE A 168 -11.17 -1.78 -11.53
C ILE A 168 -10.86 -3.24 -11.83
N ASP A 169 -9.62 -3.54 -12.21
CA ASP A 169 -9.12 -4.89 -12.33
C ASP A 169 -7.96 -5.04 -11.33
N VAL A 170 -8.17 -5.83 -10.29
CA VAL A 170 -7.12 -6.16 -9.34
C VAL A 170 -6.30 -7.27 -9.98
N THR A 171 -5.15 -6.93 -10.52
CA THR A 171 -4.30 -7.92 -11.19
C THR A 171 -3.47 -8.65 -10.15
N ASP A 172 -3.32 -9.95 -10.37
CA ASP A 172 -2.26 -10.73 -9.74
C ASP A 172 -0.94 -10.43 -10.46
N GLU A 173 -0.54 -9.15 -10.54
CA GLU A 173 0.83 -8.84 -10.89
C GLU A 173 1.69 -9.24 -9.68
N GLU A 174 1.93 -10.54 -9.55
CA GLU A 174 3.21 -11.05 -9.04
C GLU A 174 4.26 -10.24 -9.78
N PRO A 175 4.93 -9.29 -9.11
CA PRO A 175 5.73 -8.34 -9.82
C PRO A 175 6.80 -9.14 -10.56
N THR A 176 6.81 -9.02 -11.89
CA THR A 176 7.56 -9.94 -12.75
C THR A 176 8.99 -10.03 -12.26
N ASP A 177 9.49 -11.25 -12.09
CA ASP A 177 10.87 -11.44 -11.67
C ASP A 177 11.79 -10.60 -12.58
N PRO A 178 12.72 -9.81 -12.00
CA PRO A 178 13.66 -9.08 -12.82
C PRO A 178 14.38 -10.06 -13.76
N PRO A 179 14.71 -9.64 -14.99
CA PRO A 179 15.37 -10.52 -15.94
C PRO A 179 16.62 -11.13 -15.30
N VAL A 180 16.74 -12.45 -15.42
CA VAL A 180 17.90 -13.20 -14.92
C VAL A 180 19.17 -12.54 -15.48
N PRO A 181 20.13 -12.12 -14.63
CA PRO A 181 21.36 -11.51 -15.11
C PRO A 181 22.08 -12.43 -16.11
N ALA A 182 22.70 -11.84 -17.13
CA ALA A 182 23.44 -12.61 -18.14
C ALA A 182 24.52 -13.49 -17.48
N GLY A 183 24.56 -14.78 -17.84
CA GLY A 183 25.47 -15.77 -17.27
C GLY A 183 24.93 -16.52 -16.04
N CYS A 184 23.66 -16.28 -15.68
CA CYS A 184 22.99 -16.98 -14.58
C CYS A 184 21.99 -18.03 -15.07
N GLU A 185 21.79 -18.19 -16.38
CA GLU A 185 20.75 -19.03 -16.99
C GLU A 185 20.84 -20.50 -16.57
N ASP A 186 22.05 -21.03 -16.39
CA ASP A 186 22.30 -22.43 -16.00
C ASP A 186 22.48 -22.62 -14.48
N ARG A 187 22.39 -21.54 -13.69
CA ARG A 187 22.67 -21.53 -12.23
C ARG A 187 21.41 -21.45 -11.38
N VAL A 188 20.26 -21.22 -12.00
CA VAL A 188 18.98 -21.09 -11.30
C VAL A 188 18.48 -22.45 -10.83
N LEU A 189 17.74 -22.45 -9.71
CA LEU A 189 16.96 -23.61 -9.30
C LEU A 189 15.98 -24.05 -10.41
N PRO A 190 15.60 -25.34 -10.45
CA PRO A 190 14.56 -25.81 -11.37
C PRO A 190 13.25 -25.04 -11.21
N SER A 191 12.46 -24.98 -12.27
CA SER A 191 11.14 -24.33 -12.31
C SER A 191 10.11 -24.88 -11.32
N THR A 192 10.39 -26.01 -10.66
CA THR A 192 9.57 -26.53 -9.54
C THR A 192 9.72 -25.72 -8.25
N TRP A 193 10.74 -24.87 -8.16
CA TRP A 193 10.96 -23.96 -7.05
C TRP A 193 10.36 -22.59 -7.37
N SER A 194 9.75 -21.97 -6.36
CA SER A 194 9.17 -20.63 -6.47
C SER A 194 9.99 -19.64 -5.66
N ARG A 195 10.33 -18.49 -6.28
CA ARG A 195 10.94 -17.38 -5.54
C ARG A 195 9.87 -16.71 -4.68
N MET A 196 10.22 -16.32 -3.46
CA MET A 196 9.41 -15.44 -2.64
C MET A 196 9.50 -14.00 -3.18
N THR A 197 8.35 -13.32 -3.29
CA THR A 197 8.21 -12.00 -3.91
C THR A 197 7.52 -11.01 -2.96
N THR A 198 6.24 -10.72 -3.14
CA THR A 198 5.44 -9.74 -2.38
C THR A 198 4.08 -10.33 -2.00
N GLY A 199 3.24 -9.57 -1.31
CA GLY A 199 1.85 -9.94 -1.08
C GLY A 199 1.71 -11.26 -0.30
N SER A 200 0.89 -12.17 -0.82
CA SER A 200 0.70 -13.50 -0.23
C SER A 200 1.94 -14.42 -0.36
N ASN A 201 2.87 -14.08 -1.25
CA ASN A 201 4.14 -14.78 -1.49
C ASN A 201 5.34 -14.01 -0.89
N SER A 202 5.11 -13.15 0.10
CA SER A 202 6.18 -12.48 0.84
C SER A 202 6.97 -13.46 1.72
N CYS A 203 8.26 -13.16 1.92
CA CYS A 203 9.16 -13.87 2.82
C CYS A 203 9.30 -13.24 4.21
N SER A 204 8.81 -12.01 4.41
CA SER A 204 9.01 -11.25 5.65
C SER A 204 7.81 -11.40 6.58
N TYR A 205 8.07 -11.44 7.88
CA TYR A 205 7.02 -11.48 8.91
C TYR A 205 7.21 -10.31 9.88
N ASN A 206 6.13 -9.55 10.07
CA ASN A 206 6.10 -8.41 10.97
C ASN A 206 5.84 -8.83 12.41
N PHE A 207 6.53 -8.15 13.33
CA PHE A 207 6.34 -8.29 14.77
C PHE A 207 5.52 -7.12 15.28
N GLY A 208 4.21 -7.31 15.37
CA GLY A 208 3.29 -6.37 16.00
C GLY A 208 2.89 -6.79 17.41
N SER A 209 2.36 -5.84 18.18
CA SER A 209 1.68 -6.12 19.46
C SER A 209 0.45 -7.03 19.30
N ALA A 210 -0.12 -7.11 18.09
CA ALA A 210 -1.27 -7.92 17.75
C ALA A 210 -0.93 -9.38 17.35
N GLY A 211 0.34 -9.77 17.44
CA GLY A 211 0.81 -11.06 16.93
C GLY A 211 1.63 -10.91 15.66
N GLN A 212 1.99 -12.05 15.07
CA GLN A 212 2.76 -12.08 13.84
C GLN A 212 1.83 -12.23 12.66
N SER A 213 2.10 -11.43 11.64
CA SER A 213 1.46 -11.53 10.35
C SER A 213 2.55 -11.54 9.29
N LEU A 214 2.26 -12.20 8.18
CA LEU A 214 3.05 -12.03 6.96
C LEU A 214 3.08 -10.54 6.60
N ASP A 215 4.27 -10.03 6.31
CA ASP A 215 4.47 -8.67 5.84
C ASP A 215 4.26 -8.63 4.33
N THR A 216 3.01 -8.46 3.93
CA THR A 216 2.59 -8.46 2.52
C THR A 216 3.20 -7.33 1.70
N ASP A 217 3.68 -6.28 2.38
CA ASP A 217 4.21 -5.08 1.73
C ASP A 217 5.72 -5.20 1.47
N ALA A 218 6.39 -6.20 2.06
CA ALA A 218 7.80 -6.44 1.86
C ALA A 218 8.08 -7.06 0.48
N ASP A 219 9.01 -6.45 -0.26
CA ASP A 219 9.53 -7.02 -1.51
C ASP A 219 10.75 -7.89 -1.26
N CYS A 220 10.53 -9.20 -1.21
CA CYS A 220 11.53 -10.22 -0.99
C CYS A 220 12.42 -10.53 -2.20
N ARG A 221 12.37 -9.67 -3.22
CA ARG A 221 13.35 -9.65 -4.31
C ARG A 221 14.48 -8.66 -4.04
N GLN A 222 14.30 -7.72 -3.12
CA GLN A 222 15.25 -6.65 -2.78
C GLN A 222 15.57 -6.67 -1.29
N PHE A 223 16.83 -6.52 -0.92
CA PHE A 223 17.22 -6.42 0.49
C PHE A 223 16.53 -5.23 1.18
N THR A 224 16.43 -4.10 0.47
CA THR A 224 15.76 -2.89 0.96
C THR A 224 14.24 -3.05 1.11
N GLY A 225 13.65 -4.06 0.47
CA GLY A 225 12.24 -4.40 0.64
C GLY A 225 11.95 -5.11 1.96
N VAL A 226 12.95 -5.78 2.55
CA VAL A 226 12.83 -6.46 3.86
C VAL A 226 13.35 -5.57 5.00
N TRP A 227 14.43 -4.84 4.74
CA TRP A 227 15.04 -3.89 5.67
C TRP A 227 15.04 -2.48 5.08
N PRO A 228 14.52 -1.45 5.77
CA PRO A 228 14.41 -0.11 5.21
C PRO A 228 15.74 0.68 5.24
N PHE A 229 16.85 0.01 4.94
CA PHE A 229 18.19 0.59 4.89
C PHE A 229 19.05 -0.15 3.86
N ASP A 230 20.05 0.54 3.34
CA ASP A 230 21.00 -0.04 2.40
C ASP A 230 21.80 -1.16 3.07
N TRP A 231 22.28 -2.12 2.28
CA TRP A 231 23.09 -3.25 2.77
C TRP A 231 24.26 -2.83 3.67
N GLU A 232 24.80 -1.63 3.43
CA GLU A 232 25.92 -1.08 4.18
C GLU A 232 25.53 -0.43 5.50
N ASP A 233 24.30 0.07 5.58
CA ASP A 233 23.73 0.86 6.67
C ASP A 233 23.16 -0.09 7.72
N GLN A 234 24.07 -0.64 8.51
CA GLN A 234 23.78 -1.71 9.44
C GLN A 234 22.98 -1.18 10.64
N ALA A 235 21.66 -1.33 10.61
CA ALA A 235 20.81 -1.19 11.77
C ALA A 235 20.48 -2.55 12.38
N SER A 236 20.45 -2.64 13.71
CA SER A 236 20.11 -3.87 14.46
C SER A 236 18.62 -4.25 14.37
N LEU A 237 17.98 -3.94 13.24
CA LEU A 237 16.58 -4.24 12.99
C LEU A 237 16.43 -5.72 12.62
N GLN A 238 15.77 -6.45 13.51
CA GLN A 238 15.54 -7.87 13.32
C GLN A 238 14.33 -8.08 12.41
N ARG A 239 14.43 -9.08 11.53
CA ARG A 239 13.33 -9.56 10.69
C ARG A 239 13.26 -11.08 10.79
N VAL A 240 12.05 -11.63 10.90
CA VAL A 240 11.87 -13.06 10.64
C VAL A 240 11.61 -13.21 9.15
N MET A 241 12.46 -13.99 8.52
CA MET A 241 12.27 -14.40 7.14
C MET A 241 11.93 -15.89 7.11
N GLY A 242 10.98 -16.26 6.27
CA GLY A 242 10.54 -17.64 6.18
C GLY A 242 9.90 -17.97 4.84
N ILE A 243 9.59 -19.25 4.69
CA ILE A 243 8.87 -19.81 3.56
C ILE A 243 7.60 -20.53 4.04
N PRO A 244 6.52 -20.47 3.26
CA PRO A 244 5.27 -21.17 3.57
C PRO A 244 5.39 -22.68 3.32
N THR A 245 4.37 -23.43 3.74
CA THR A 245 4.21 -24.87 3.41
C THR A 245 3.66 -25.13 2.01
N SER A 246 3.18 -24.08 1.32
CA SER A 246 2.73 -24.19 -0.08
C SER A 246 3.85 -24.73 -0.96
N ASN A 247 3.47 -25.27 -2.14
CA ASN A 247 4.38 -25.91 -3.06
C ASN A 247 5.30 -26.97 -2.40
N GLN A 248 4.81 -27.64 -1.34
CA GLN A 248 5.56 -28.62 -0.56
C GLN A 248 6.90 -28.07 -0.01
N GLY A 249 6.91 -26.80 0.40
CA GLY A 249 8.12 -26.12 0.90
C GLY A 249 9.16 -25.82 -0.19
N ARG A 250 8.83 -25.98 -1.48
CA ARG A 250 9.73 -25.64 -2.61
C ARG A 250 9.71 -24.15 -2.90
N HIS A 251 10.11 -23.37 -1.89
CA HIS A 251 10.25 -21.93 -1.97
C HIS A 251 11.69 -21.53 -1.65
N TYR A 252 12.18 -20.47 -2.27
CA TYR A 252 13.48 -19.87 -1.96
C TYR A 252 13.38 -18.35 -1.90
N ILE A 253 14.24 -17.74 -1.09
CA ILE A 253 14.36 -16.30 -0.97
C ILE A 253 15.61 -15.88 -1.74
N SER A 254 15.54 -14.78 -2.49
CA SER A 254 16.69 -14.22 -3.22
C SER A 254 16.61 -12.71 -3.15
N LEU A 255 17.40 -12.09 -2.26
CA LEU A 255 17.39 -10.66 -2.02
C LEU A 255 18.54 -9.99 -2.76
N GLN A 256 18.22 -9.17 -3.76
CA GLN A 256 19.21 -8.34 -4.43
C GLN A 256 19.72 -7.24 -3.50
N PHE A 257 21.02 -6.99 -3.51
CA PHE A 257 21.64 -5.86 -2.83
C PHE A 257 22.84 -5.35 -3.60
N ASN A 258 23.21 -4.08 -3.40
CA ASN A 258 24.49 -3.56 -3.83
C ASN A 258 25.47 -3.63 -2.67
N SER A 259 26.67 -4.16 -2.91
CA SER A 259 27.70 -4.31 -1.88
C SER A 259 28.26 -2.99 -1.36
N GLY A 260 28.05 -1.88 -2.09
CA GLY A 260 28.56 -0.55 -1.76
C GLY A 260 30.07 -0.51 -1.52
N VAL A 261 30.53 0.34 -0.60
CA VAL A 261 31.92 0.41 -0.16
C VAL A 261 32.24 -0.69 0.86
N VAL A 262 32.63 -1.85 0.35
CA VAL A 262 33.05 -2.98 1.19
C VAL A 262 34.38 -2.67 1.90
N PRO A 263 34.49 -2.88 3.22
CA PRO A 263 35.70 -2.55 3.95
C PRO A 263 36.88 -3.44 3.54
N THR A 264 38.07 -2.83 3.48
CA THR A 264 39.33 -3.52 3.17
C THR A 264 39.89 -4.31 4.35
N SER A 265 39.39 -4.06 5.57
CA SER A 265 39.74 -4.77 6.80
C SER A 265 38.52 -5.01 7.67
N GLY A 266 38.52 -6.10 8.44
CA GLY A 266 37.37 -6.55 9.21
C GLY A 266 36.33 -7.29 8.38
N SER A 267 35.23 -7.69 9.01
CA SER A 267 34.09 -8.34 8.38
C SER A 267 32.80 -7.76 8.93
N LYS A 268 31.80 -7.58 8.07
CA LYS A 268 30.42 -7.33 8.49
C LYS A 268 29.69 -8.66 8.64
N GLN A 269 28.54 -8.65 9.33
CA GLN A 269 27.80 -9.89 9.55
C GLN A 269 26.28 -9.75 9.56
N ILE A 270 25.58 -10.81 9.18
CA ILE A 270 24.16 -11.00 9.46
C ILE A 270 24.06 -12.15 10.44
N SER A 271 23.54 -11.87 11.63
CA SER A 271 23.32 -12.87 12.66
C SER A 271 22.02 -13.62 12.40
N ILE A 272 22.08 -14.96 12.38
CA ILE A 272 20.91 -15.82 12.20
C ILE A 272 20.58 -16.49 13.52
N ASN A 273 19.35 -16.29 13.97
CA ASN A 273 18.84 -16.86 15.19
C ASN A 273 17.57 -17.68 14.88
N GLN A 274 17.20 -18.52 15.83
CA GLN A 274 15.90 -19.18 15.78
C GLN A 274 14.80 -18.12 15.66
N PRO A 275 13.75 -18.34 14.83
CA PRO A 275 12.58 -17.50 14.86
C PRO A 275 12.00 -17.70 16.27
N GLN A 276 12.06 -16.68 17.13
CA GLN A 276 11.63 -16.83 18.52
C GLN A 276 10.11 -16.98 18.65
N THR A 277 9.40 -17.03 17.51
CA THR A 277 7.97 -16.94 17.37
C THR A 277 7.58 -17.35 15.91
N ALA A 278 6.29 -17.58 15.64
CA ALA A 278 5.59 -17.75 14.34
C ALA A 278 5.05 -19.16 14.09
N GLY A 279 5.37 -20.13 14.96
CA GLY A 279 5.14 -21.55 14.64
C GLY A 279 6.03 -22.05 13.49
N LEU A 280 6.79 -21.17 12.85
CA LEU A 280 7.80 -21.49 11.85
C LEU A 280 8.91 -22.31 12.51
N ASP A 281 9.23 -23.43 11.90
CA ASP A 281 10.31 -24.26 12.38
C ASP A 281 11.65 -23.69 11.94
N ASN A 282 12.61 -23.63 12.87
CA ASN A 282 13.99 -23.37 12.50
C ASN A 282 14.62 -24.66 11.99
N ARG A 283 14.73 -24.78 10.67
CA ARG A 283 15.37 -25.93 10.03
C ARG A 283 16.69 -25.57 9.38
N GLN A 284 17.36 -26.62 8.93
CA GLN A 284 18.57 -26.51 8.16
C GLN A 284 18.29 -25.74 6.87
N LYS A 285 19.22 -24.86 6.52
CA LYS A 285 19.11 -23.99 5.35
C LYS A 285 20.47 -23.83 4.72
N LEU A 286 20.47 -23.75 3.40
CA LEU A 286 21.60 -23.28 2.62
C LEU A 286 21.42 -21.79 2.38
N ILE A 287 22.49 -21.05 2.59
CA ILE A 287 22.56 -19.62 2.32
C ILE A 287 23.74 -19.38 1.41
N THR A 288 23.56 -18.54 0.40
CA THR A 288 24.65 -18.13 -0.50
C THR A 288 24.63 -16.63 -0.70
N ILE A 289 25.81 -16.08 -1.03
CA ILE A 289 25.91 -14.77 -1.66
C ILE A 289 26.56 -14.97 -3.03
N SER A 290 25.87 -14.59 -4.11
CA SER A 290 26.39 -14.72 -5.47
C SER A 290 25.86 -13.63 -6.40
N LYS A 291 26.28 -13.61 -7.67
CA LYS A 291 25.78 -12.65 -8.66
C LYS A 291 24.45 -13.08 -9.31
N CYS A 292 23.95 -14.25 -8.97
CA CYS A 292 22.78 -14.86 -9.59
C CYS A 292 21.65 -15.08 -8.57
N PRO A 293 20.40 -14.74 -8.91
CA PRO A 293 19.27 -15.04 -8.04
C PRO A 293 19.01 -16.55 -7.98
N GLY A 294 18.77 -17.09 -6.79
CA GLY A 294 18.48 -18.51 -6.58
C GLY A 294 19.65 -19.45 -6.88
N ASP A 295 20.90 -18.96 -6.81
CA ASP A 295 22.08 -19.73 -7.16
C ASP A 295 22.67 -20.45 -5.94
N PHE A 296 22.71 -21.78 -6.05
CA PHE A 296 23.20 -22.72 -5.04
C PHE A 296 24.28 -23.65 -5.61
N ASP A 297 24.87 -23.34 -6.76
CA ASP A 297 26.00 -24.09 -7.31
C ASP A 297 27.30 -23.71 -6.57
N GLN A 298 27.73 -24.58 -5.65
CA GLN A 298 28.91 -24.32 -4.82
C GLN A 298 30.18 -24.11 -5.65
N ALA A 299 30.37 -24.85 -6.75
CA ALA A 299 31.58 -24.77 -7.54
C ALA A 299 31.64 -23.44 -8.32
N ALA A 300 30.52 -23.03 -8.90
CA ALA A 300 30.39 -21.75 -9.58
C ALA A 300 30.60 -20.58 -8.61
N ILE A 301 29.94 -20.61 -7.45
CA ILE A 301 30.07 -19.57 -6.42
C ILE A 301 31.50 -19.50 -5.89
N ALA A 302 32.12 -20.65 -5.57
CA ALA A 302 33.48 -20.67 -5.04
C ALA A 302 34.50 -20.13 -6.05
N SER A 303 34.31 -20.40 -7.34
CA SER A 303 35.17 -19.87 -8.40
C SER A 303 35.03 -18.35 -8.57
N GLU A 304 33.87 -17.79 -8.25
CA GLU A 304 33.55 -16.38 -8.49
C GLU A 304 33.84 -15.48 -7.27
N MET A 305 33.42 -15.95 -6.10
CA MET A 305 33.32 -15.18 -4.87
C MET A 305 34.20 -15.74 -3.74
N GLY A 306 34.82 -16.90 -3.95
CA GLY A 306 35.57 -17.63 -2.93
C GLY A 306 34.73 -18.66 -2.19
N SER A 307 35.40 -19.61 -1.53
CA SER A 307 34.75 -20.74 -0.85
C SER A 307 33.91 -20.34 0.36
N GLY A 308 34.13 -19.14 0.92
CA GLY A 308 33.41 -18.61 2.08
C GLY A 308 32.03 -18.00 1.80
N CYS A 309 31.45 -18.17 0.60
CA CYS A 309 30.16 -17.56 0.21
C CYS A 309 28.97 -18.53 0.18
N MET A 310 29.12 -19.72 0.77
CA MET A 310 28.04 -20.68 0.97
C MET A 310 28.08 -21.21 2.40
N TRP A 311 26.93 -21.23 3.06
CA TRP A 311 26.77 -21.71 4.43
C TRP A 311 25.63 -22.71 4.50
N GLN A 312 25.81 -23.76 5.30
CA GLN A 312 24.73 -24.61 5.76
C GLN A 312 24.64 -24.44 7.28
N THR A 313 23.50 -23.97 7.77
CA THR A 313 23.40 -23.62 9.18
C THR A 313 21.98 -23.74 9.72
N PHE A 314 21.88 -23.87 11.03
CA PHE A 314 20.65 -23.64 11.79
C PHE A 314 20.61 -22.22 12.37
N THR A 315 21.74 -21.77 12.96
CA THR A 315 21.93 -20.49 13.64
C THR A 315 23.42 -20.14 13.62
N ASP A 316 23.88 -19.46 12.58
CA ASP A 316 25.24 -18.93 12.49
C ASP A 316 25.23 -17.52 11.91
N ASN A 317 26.39 -16.89 11.88
CA ASN A 317 26.57 -15.60 11.25
C ASN A 317 27.03 -15.78 9.80
N ILE A 318 26.43 -15.03 8.90
CA ILE A 318 26.93 -14.84 7.54
C ILE A 318 27.98 -13.74 7.64
N LEU A 319 29.23 -14.03 7.28
CA LEU A 319 30.32 -13.05 7.31
C LEU A 319 30.72 -12.65 5.90
N TRP A 320 30.93 -11.35 5.66
CA TRP A 320 31.50 -10.85 4.41
C TRP A 320 32.50 -9.73 4.61
N SER A 321 33.38 -9.56 3.63
CA SER A 321 34.42 -8.53 3.59
C SER A 321 34.79 -8.23 2.13
N GLY A 322 35.80 -7.39 1.91
CA GLY A 322 36.26 -7.01 0.58
C GLY A 322 36.92 -8.16 -0.20
N PRO A 323 37.42 -7.90 -1.42
CA PRO A 323 37.92 -8.93 -2.34
C PRO A 323 39.08 -9.77 -1.78
N GLN A 324 39.84 -9.24 -0.82
CA GLN A 324 40.90 -9.99 -0.14
C GLN A 324 40.39 -11.23 0.60
N ALA A 325 39.11 -11.28 0.97
CA ALA A 325 38.50 -12.40 1.66
C ALA A 325 38.13 -13.57 0.74
N LYS A 326 38.26 -13.45 -0.60
CA LYS A 326 37.96 -14.56 -1.53
C LYS A 326 38.79 -15.83 -1.28
N THR A 327 39.94 -15.70 -0.62
CA THR A 327 40.79 -16.85 -0.21
C THR A 327 40.45 -17.38 1.19
N HIS A 328 39.56 -16.71 1.93
CA HIS A 328 39.18 -17.09 3.28
C HIS A 328 38.02 -18.10 3.26
N PRO A 329 38.12 -19.22 3.99
CA PRO A 329 37.12 -20.30 3.90
C PRO A 329 35.77 -19.98 4.56
N PHE A 330 35.69 -18.94 5.39
CA PHE A 330 34.49 -18.62 6.19
C PHE A 330 33.98 -17.18 6.01
N ILE A 331 34.61 -16.38 5.16
CA ILE A 331 34.22 -14.98 4.93
C ILE A 331 34.01 -14.81 3.42
N CYS A 332 32.85 -14.33 3.04
CA CYS A 332 32.55 -14.09 1.64
C CYS A 332 33.25 -12.82 1.13
N GLY A 333 33.96 -12.92 0.00
CA GLY A 333 34.69 -11.81 -0.59
C GLY A 333 33.86 -11.09 -1.64
N LEU A 334 33.43 -9.86 -1.34
CA LEU A 334 32.61 -9.04 -2.23
C LEU A 334 33.45 -7.98 -2.94
N ASP A 335 33.18 -7.78 -4.23
CA ASP A 335 33.70 -6.63 -4.97
C ASP A 335 32.86 -5.39 -4.60
N ALA A 336 33.48 -4.20 -4.57
CA ALA A 336 32.78 -2.97 -4.21
C ALA A 336 31.77 -2.55 -5.30
N ASN A 337 30.69 -1.88 -4.88
CA ASN A 337 29.64 -1.31 -5.74
C ASN A 337 29.04 -2.31 -6.73
N THR A 338 28.98 -3.59 -6.36
CA THR A 338 28.54 -4.69 -7.23
C THR A 338 27.21 -5.24 -6.73
N ASN A 339 26.30 -5.54 -7.66
CA ASN A 339 25.03 -6.16 -7.33
C ASN A 339 25.22 -7.66 -7.08
N TYR A 340 24.74 -8.10 -5.94
CA TYR A 340 24.72 -9.49 -5.51
C TYR A 340 23.32 -9.89 -5.05
N TYR A 341 23.14 -11.18 -4.81
CA TYR A 341 21.94 -11.76 -4.26
C TYR A 341 22.29 -12.57 -3.03
N MET A 342 21.56 -12.35 -1.94
CA MET A 342 21.56 -13.25 -0.79
C MET A 342 20.45 -14.28 -1.03
N ASN A 343 20.84 -15.52 -1.28
CA ASN A 343 19.90 -16.61 -1.53
C ASN A 343 19.74 -17.45 -0.28
N ILE A 344 18.52 -17.85 0.04
CA ILE A 344 18.19 -18.67 1.21
C ILE A 344 17.22 -19.76 0.77
N ILE A 345 17.52 -21.00 1.12
CA ILE A 345 16.65 -22.15 0.88
C ILE A 345 16.68 -23.06 2.12
N PHE A 346 15.51 -23.53 2.56
CA PHE A 346 15.42 -24.50 3.65
C PHE A 346 15.44 -25.91 3.05
N THR A 347 16.47 -26.69 3.38
CA THR A 347 16.79 -27.93 2.68
C THR A 347 17.52 -28.91 3.60
N ASP A 348 17.25 -30.21 3.38
CA ASP A 348 18.01 -31.33 3.95
C ASP A 348 19.22 -31.73 3.07
N SER A 349 19.42 -31.03 1.94
CA SER A 349 20.52 -31.32 1.02
C SER A 349 21.83 -30.74 1.54
N GLU A 350 22.92 -31.48 1.32
CA GLU A 350 24.27 -31.04 1.70
C GLU A 350 24.82 -29.96 0.75
N PRO A 351 25.74 -29.09 1.21
CA PRO A 351 26.46 -28.16 0.34
C PRO A 351 27.11 -28.89 -0.84
N GLY A 352 27.02 -28.28 -2.03
CA GLY A 352 27.55 -28.88 -3.26
C GLY A 352 26.60 -29.84 -3.96
N THR A 353 25.41 -30.09 -3.38
CA THR A 353 24.31 -30.71 -4.14
C THR A 353 23.97 -29.84 -5.35
N ALA A 354 24.00 -30.42 -6.54
CA ALA A 354 23.64 -29.70 -7.77
C ALA A 354 22.23 -29.09 -7.65
N PRO A 355 21.98 -27.85 -8.14
CA PRO A 355 20.70 -27.15 -7.94
C PRO A 355 19.47 -27.97 -8.28
N GLN A 356 19.52 -28.78 -9.34
CA GLN A 356 18.42 -29.65 -9.78
C GLN A 356 18.08 -30.80 -8.83
N ASN A 357 18.99 -31.15 -7.93
CA ASN A 357 18.84 -32.24 -6.99
C ASN A 357 18.51 -31.77 -5.57
N ILE A 358 18.53 -30.45 -5.31
CA ILE A 358 18.20 -29.90 -4.00
C ILE A 358 16.74 -30.25 -3.67
N GLN A 359 16.54 -30.84 -2.50
CA GLN A 359 15.23 -31.20 -1.96
C GLN A 359 14.82 -30.23 -0.85
N PRO A 360 13.54 -29.83 -0.74
CA PRO A 360 13.08 -29.03 0.39
C PRO A 360 13.27 -29.81 1.69
N ASN A 361 13.48 -29.09 2.79
CA ASN A 361 13.47 -29.73 4.09
C ASN A 361 12.05 -30.27 4.36
N THR A 362 11.98 -31.54 4.77
CA THR A 362 10.70 -32.26 4.90
C THR A 362 9.76 -31.65 5.93
N ASP A 363 10.31 -31.06 7.00
CA ASP A 363 9.51 -30.41 8.03
C ASP A 363 8.91 -29.08 7.51
N CYS A 364 9.60 -28.36 6.64
CA CYS A 364 9.11 -27.13 6.02
C CYS A 364 7.92 -27.34 5.07
N ALA A 365 7.78 -28.55 4.53
CA ALA A 365 6.62 -28.94 3.72
C ALA A 365 5.37 -29.25 4.57
N SER A 366 5.50 -29.24 5.90
CA SER A 366 4.45 -29.57 6.86
C SER A 366 4.32 -28.49 7.94
N GLY A 367 3.23 -28.48 8.70
CA GLY A 367 3.03 -27.52 9.78
C GLY A 367 2.83 -26.08 9.31
N PHE A 368 3.62 -25.14 9.82
CA PHE A 368 3.50 -23.70 9.55
C PHE A 368 4.56 -23.16 8.58
N GLY A 369 5.45 -24.02 8.08
CA GLY A 369 6.58 -23.64 7.23
C GLY A 369 7.86 -23.46 8.04
N CYS A 370 8.87 -22.85 7.41
CA CYS A 370 10.18 -22.68 8.02
C CYS A 370 10.62 -21.23 8.02
N GLY A 371 11.40 -20.85 9.03
CA GLY A 371 11.85 -19.48 9.16
C GLY A 371 13.07 -19.34 10.04
N SER A 372 13.66 -18.15 9.99
CA SER A 372 14.76 -17.76 10.87
C SER A 372 14.72 -16.26 11.09
N ARG A 373 15.26 -15.82 12.22
CA ARG A 373 15.41 -14.40 12.52
C ARG A 373 16.78 -13.93 12.05
N PHE A 374 16.79 -12.93 11.18
CA PHE A 374 17.98 -12.33 10.61
C PHE A 374 18.16 -10.92 11.17
N THR A 375 19.38 -10.62 11.59
CA THR A 375 19.77 -9.31 12.13
C THR A 375 21.06 -8.88 11.45
N PRO A 376 21.00 -7.98 10.45
CA PRO A 376 22.18 -7.28 9.96
C PRO A 376 22.89 -6.57 11.13
N SER A 377 24.21 -6.71 11.23
CA SER A 377 25.06 -5.97 12.17
C SER A 377 26.39 -5.58 11.55
N GLY A 378 26.80 -4.33 11.81
CA GLY A 378 27.98 -3.68 11.23
C GLY A 378 29.19 -3.62 12.12
#